data_AF-A0A948W2Z4-F1
#
_entry.id   AF-A0A948W2Z4-F1
#
_cell.length_a   1.000
_cell.length_b   1.000
_cell.length_c   1.000
_cell.angle_alpha   90.00
_cell.angle_beta   90.00
_cell.angle_gamma   90.00
#
_symmetry.space_group_name_H-M   'P 1'
#
loop_
_entity.id
_entity.type
_entity.pdbx_description
1 polymer ?
#
loop_
_entity_poly.entity_id
_entity_poly.type
_entity_poly.pdbx_seq_one_letter_code
_entity_poly.pdbx_strand_id
1 'polypeptide(L)'
;MRTLRATVAVGLLAALLAVSAGCGGGPTSAEPPVRCFVLEVRLTTTAEAARAKIEGGPGVLSLRVLDRGGGVTRAGANADSLWARREAGGEDDAAASVTVEYLLGVGSCDGLAITGEQRAGGTTTIEAADVTGGAEARVESLSLGEGSQATSRPIGALFAGVSPKTVARERPVEGTPALAFHYPWYGSQDDWSNEILSDRPAQPYVSDDEAAIRRQIEQAKGAGLDGFISSWWGPGTYTDENLALLLEVASEEGFRVAVNFETLADKDEQGKDAPIEEARISKWLEYLLVSYGDHPAMMEVEGKPLVFLWASDAVELEAWRRVLGGLERRGHDASFIGMVGAGGPPAGSLDVFDGLHVYNPLGLTGNTGDVGMLKAEYAETGSTVRYYNTLAGGRPRIWAPTAMPGYDDDLIPDREGIVVPRDDGAYYRSCLQAAIDSEPDILLVTSWNEWWEHTYIEPSQRYDDRFLELTAEGVGDWRD
;
A
#
# COMPACT_ATOMS: atom_id res chain seq x y z
N MET A 1 83.20 -19.21 13.76
CA MET A 1 83.32 -20.38 14.65
C MET A 1 81.93 -20.76 15.12
N ARG A 2 81.49 -22.01 14.83
CA ARG A 2 80.48 -22.82 15.55
C ARG A 2 79.05 -22.24 15.67
N THR A 3 77.94 -22.91 15.41
CA THR A 3 77.51 -24.22 14.87
C THR A 3 75.97 -24.13 14.88
N LEU A 4 75.28 -24.27 13.75
CA LEU A 4 74.42 -25.41 13.40
C LEU A 4 73.60 -26.08 14.52
N ARG A 5 72.26 -26.06 14.36
CA ARG A 5 71.35 -27.22 14.11
C ARG A 5 69.90 -26.68 14.19
N ALA A 6 69.10 -26.50 13.13
CA ALA A 6 68.63 -27.41 12.07
C ALA A 6 67.91 -28.65 12.60
N THR A 7 66.61 -28.79 12.29
CA THR A 7 65.86 -29.99 11.81
C THR A 7 64.39 -29.53 11.56
N VAL A 8 63.95 -29.20 10.33
CA VAL A 8 63.32 -30.06 9.26
C VAL A 8 61.82 -30.26 9.55
N ALA A 9 60.86 -30.23 8.62
CA ALA A 9 60.69 -29.87 7.20
C ALA A 9 59.15 -29.87 6.96
N VAL A 10 58.58 -29.27 5.91
CA VAL A 10 58.26 -29.82 4.56
C VAL A 10 57.12 -28.86 4.11
N GLY A 11 57.18 -28.11 3.00
CA GLY A 11 56.87 -28.58 1.66
C GLY A 11 56.21 -27.44 0.84
N LEU A 12 56.55 -27.37 -0.44
CA LEU A 12 56.11 -26.44 -1.49
C LEU A 12 54.58 -26.43 -1.74
N LEU A 13 54.06 -25.29 -2.25
CA LEU A 13 53.20 -25.16 -3.46
C LEU A 13 53.02 -23.64 -3.73
N ALA A 14 53.57 -23.02 -4.77
CA ALA A 14 53.28 -23.07 -6.21
C ALA A 14 51.90 -22.51 -6.60
N ALA A 15 51.95 -21.48 -7.45
CA ALA A 15 50.83 -20.77 -8.08
C ALA A 15 49.99 -21.65 -9.02
N LEU A 16 48.68 -21.42 -9.05
CA LEU A 16 47.73 -21.80 -10.11
C LEU A 16 46.54 -20.82 -10.00
N LEU A 17 46.31 -19.96 -11.00
CA LEU A 17 45.50 -20.16 -12.22
C LEU A 17 44.05 -19.66 -12.02
N ALA A 18 43.67 -18.76 -12.93
CA ALA A 18 42.34 -18.24 -13.11
C ALA A 18 41.31 -19.34 -13.31
N VAL A 19 40.18 -19.24 -12.61
CA VAL A 19 38.89 -19.77 -13.04
C VAL A 19 37.85 -18.70 -12.76
N SER A 20 37.28 -18.18 -13.84
CA SER A 20 35.98 -17.52 -13.86
C SER A 20 34.91 -18.44 -13.28
N ALA A 21 34.26 -18.01 -12.20
CA ALA A 21 32.90 -18.44 -11.88
C ALA A 21 32.04 -17.18 -11.86
N GLY A 22 31.30 -16.96 -12.95
CA GLY A 22 30.17 -16.05 -12.89
C GLY A 22 29.15 -16.65 -11.94
N CYS A 23 28.83 -15.91 -10.88
CA CYS A 23 27.53 -16.07 -10.24
C CYS A 23 26.54 -15.34 -11.16
N GLY A 24 26.10 -16.04 -12.20
CA GLY A 24 24.83 -15.71 -12.81
C GLY A 24 23.78 -15.88 -11.72
N GLY A 25 23.05 -14.80 -11.42
CA GLY A 25 21.75 -14.94 -10.78
C GLY A 25 20.95 -15.88 -11.65
N GLY A 26 20.77 -17.12 -11.19
CA GLY A 26 19.80 -18.02 -11.79
C GLY A 26 18.43 -17.34 -11.73
N PRO A 27 17.54 -17.58 -12.71
CA PRO A 27 16.17 -17.13 -12.56
C PRO A 27 15.66 -17.72 -11.25
N THR A 28 15.25 -16.85 -10.33
CA THR A 28 14.30 -17.20 -9.26
C THR A 28 13.28 -18.15 -9.90
N SER A 29 13.06 -19.33 -9.30
CA SER A 29 12.12 -20.28 -9.88
C SER A 29 10.79 -19.57 -9.99
N ALA A 30 10.44 -19.13 -11.20
CA ALA A 30 9.24 -18.35 -11.42
C ALA A 30 8.10 -19.21 -10.88
N GLU A 31 7.42 -18.71 -9.85
CA GLU A 31 6.28 -19.39 -9.29
C GLU A 31 5.28 -19.71 -10.41
N PRO A 32 4.58 -20.85 -10.32
CA PRO A 32 3.76 -21.31 -11.42
C PRO A 32 2.70 -20.26 -11.78
N PRO A 33 2.48 -19.99 -13.08
CA PRO A 33 1.52 -18.99 -13.50
C PRO A 33 0.11 -19.36 -13.05
N VAL A 34 -0.68 -18.34 -12.73
CA VAL A 34 -2.06 -18.52 -12.27
C VAL A 34 -2.99 -18.62 -13.46
N ARG A 35 -3.91 -19.59 -13.41
CA ARG A 35 -4.99 -19.73 -14.39
C ARG A 35 -6.26 -19.08 -13.86
N CYS A 36 -6.89 -18.24 -14.67
CA CYS A 36 -8.02 -17.44 -14.24
C CYS A 36 -9.09 -17.23 -15.32
N PHE A 37 -10.29 -16.91 -14.87
CA PHE A 37 -11.41 -16.44 -15.68
C PHE A 37 -11.73 -14.99 -15.33
N VAL A 38 -12.42 -14.29 -16.23
CA VAL A 38 -12.94 -12.94 -15.96
C VAL A 38 -14.46 -12.99 -15.95
N LEU A 39 -15.03 -12.60 -14.81
CA LEU A 39 -16.47 -12.47 -14.62
C LEU A 39 -16.84 -10.99 -14.61
N GLU A 40 -17.66 -10.54 -15.56
CA GLU A 40 -18.31 -9.24 -15.45
C GLU A 40 -19.61 -9.40 -14.67
N VAL A 41 -19.81 -8.58 -13.64
CA VAL A 41 -21.08 -8.48 -12.90
C VAL A 41 -21.59 -7.06 -12.99
N ARG A 42 -22.79 -6.92 -13.56
CA ARG A 42 -23.51 -5.67 -13.66
C ARG A 42 -24.70 -5.67 -12.72
N LEU A 43 -24.77 -4.70 -11.83
CA LEU A 43 -25.94 -4.41 -11.01
C LEU A 43 -26.62 -3.16 -11.57
N THR A 44 -27.90 -3.25 -11.92
CA THR A 44 -28.74 -2.11 -12.32
C THR A 44 -29.95 -2.03 -11.41
N THR A 45 -30.22 -0.89 -10.80
CA THR A 45 -31.29 -0.73 -9.81
C THR A 45 -32.02 0.60 -9.90
N THR A 46 -33.34 0.56 -9.77
CA THR A 46 -34.17 1.75 -9.46
C THR A 46 -34.50 1.83 -7.98
N ALA A 47 -34.10 0.84 -7.17
CA ALA A 47 -34.28 0.83 -5.73
C ALA A 47 -33.38 1.87 -5.04
N GLU A 48 -33.72 2.24 -3.80
CA GLU A 48 -32.85 3.12 -3.01
C GLU A 48 -31.49 2.48 -2.76
N ALA A 49 -31.45 1.16 -2.52
CA ALA A 49 -30.22 0.43 -2.30
C ALA A 49 -30.36 -1.03 -2.75
N ALA A 50 -29.31 -1.52 -3.42
CA ALA A 50 -29.17 -2.90 -3.81
C ALA A 50 -27.72 -3.38 -3.69
N ARG A 51 -27.56 -4.68 -3.46
CA ARG A 51 -26.27 -5.35 -3.34
C ARG A 51 -26.31 -6.68 -4.09
N ALA A 52 -25.21 -7.05 -4.72
CA ALA A 52 -24.94 -8.38 -5.20
C ALA A 52 -23.73 -8.93 -4.42
N LYS A 53 -23.91 -10.04 -3.72
CA LYS A 53 -22.87 -10.76 -3.00
C LYS A 53 -22.35 -11.90 -3.85
N ILE A 54 -21.03 -12.05 -3.92
CA ILE A 54 -20.35 -13.17 -4.56
C ILE A 54 -20.05 -14.19 -3.47
N GLU A 55 -20.84 -15.27 -3.44
CA GLU A 55 -20.70 -16.34 -2.46
C GLU A 55 -19.56 -17.27 -2.84
N GLY A 56 -18.52 -17.38 -2.00
CA GLY A 56 -17.42 -18.32 -2.21
C GLY A 56 -16.04 -17.87 -1.71
N GLY A 57 -15.85 -16.62 -1.29
CA GLY A 57 -14.61 -16.17 -0.64
C GLY A 57 -13.38 -16.18 -1.58
N PRO A 58 -12.14 -16.40 -1.06
CA PRO A 58 -10.81 -15.92 -1.55
C PRO A 58 -10.36 -16.32 -2.97
N GLY A 59 -11.27 -16.85 -3.77
CA GLY A 59 -11.09 -17.11 -5.19
C GLY A 59 -11.01 -15.89 -6.10
N VAL A 60 -11.43 -14.72 -5.62
CA VAL A 60 -11.27 -13.46 -6.33
C VAL A 60 -9.82 -13.01 -6.16
N LEU A 61 -9.08 -13.04 -7.27
CA LEU A 61 -7.68 -12.64 -7.34
C LEU A 61 -7.54 -11.12 -7.42
N SER A 62 -8.47 -10.45 -8.14
CA SER A 62 -8.50 -9.00 -8.31
C SER A 62 -9.87 -8.56 -8.83
N LEU A 63 -10.14 -7.26 -8.81
CA LEU A 63 -11.36 -6.66 -9.33
C LEU A 63 -11.08 -5.29 -9.96
N ARG A 64 -11.93 -4.90 -10.91
CA ARG A 64 -11.89 -3.59 -11.57
C ARG A 64 -13.30 -3.06 -11.77
N VAL A 65 -13.54 -1.81 -11.37
CA VAL A 65 -14.83 -1.14 -11.61
C VAL A 65 -14.78 -0.47 -12.98
N LEU A 66 -15.66 -0.88 -13.89
CA LEU A 66 -15.72 -0.37 -15.26
C LEU A 66 -16.59 0.87 -15.41
N ASP A 67 -17.72 0.91 -14.70
CA ASP A 67 -18.69 1.99 -14.82
C ASP A 67 -19.48 2.20 -13.53
N ARG A 68 -19.87 3.47 -13.31
CA ARG A 68 -20.81 3.94 -12.28
C ARG A 68 -21.81 4.89 -12.93
N GLY A 69 -22.73 4.35 -13.74
CA GLY A 69 -23.70 5.14 -14.50
C GLY A 69 -24.97 5.51 -13.74
N GLY A 70 -25.55 6.67 -14.10
CA GLY A 70 -26.95 7.10 -13.87
C GLY A 70 -27.39 7.28 -12.41
N GLY A 71 -27.67 8.49 -11.93
CA GLY A 71 -28.36 8.73 -10.64
C GLY A 71 -27.77 8.08 -9.36
N VAL A 72 -26.60 7.43 -9.45
CA VAL A 72 -25.89 6.80 -8.34
C VAL A 72 -25.36 7.89 -7.44
N THR A 73 -25.72 7.84 -6.16
CA THR A 73 -25.15 8.75 -5.16
C THR A 73 -24.00 8.09 -4.42
N ARG A 74 -24.04 6.77 -4.22
CA ARG A 74 -22.90 5.97 -3.75
C ARG A 74 -22.89 4.59 -4.39
N ALA A 75 -21.71 4.14 -4.82
CA ALA A 75 -21.49 2.80 -5.34
C ALA A 75 -20.09 2.30 -4.95
N GLY A 76 -19.94 0.99 -4.85
CA GLY A 76 -18.66 0.38 -4.56
C GLY A 76 -18.64 -1.12 -4.86
N ALA A 77 -17.45 -1.67 -4.77
CA ALA A 77 -17.19 -3.09 -4.93
C ALA A 77 -15.98 -3.49 -4.10
N ASN A 78 -15.98 -4.71 -3.61
CA ASN A 78 -14.88 -5.39 -2.94
C ASN A 78 -14.87 -6.86 -3.43
N ALA A 79 -13.99 -7.71 -2.92
CA ALA A 79 -13.87 -9.08 -3.41
C ALA A 79 -15.15 -9.91 -3.26
N ASP A 80 -16.00 -9.61 -2.27
CA ASP A 80 -17.19 -10.41 -1.98
C ASP A 80 -18.52 -9.76 -2.40
N SER A 81 -18.52 -8.53 -2.89
CA SER A 81 -19.75 -7.85 -3.27
C SER A 81 -19.58 -6.62 -4.16
N LEU A 82 -20.68 -6.21 -4.79
CA LEU A 82 -20.87 -4.89 -5.39
C LEU A 82 -22.21 -4.32 -4.94
N TRP A 83 -22.27 -2.99 -4.80
CA TRP A 83 -23.47 -2.31 -4.30
C TRP A 83 -23.65 -0.94 -4.93
N ALA A 84 -24.92 -0.51 -4.99
CA ALA A 84 -25.33 0.80 -5.44
C ALA A 84 -26.41 1.37 -4.50
N ARG A 85 -26.35 2.69 -4.27
CA ARG A 85 -27.32 3.46 -3.51
C ARG A 85 -27.68 4.75 -4.25
N ARG A 86 -28.96 5.12 -4.17
CA ARG A 86 -29.57 6.35 -4.70
C ARG A 86 -30.06 7.20 -3.52
N GLU A 87 -30.08 8.52 -3.67
CA GLU A 87 -30.70 9.41 -2.67
C GLU A 87 -32.23 9.32 -2.72
N ALA A 88 -32.86 9.38 -1.55
CA ALA A 88 -34.31 9.39 -1.44
C ALA A 88 -34.86 10.76 -1.89
N GLY A 89 -35.76 10.77 -2.89
CA GLY A 89 -36.48 11.96 -3.31
C GLY A 89 -35.91 12.73 -4.51
N GLY A 90 -34.89 12.20 -5.20
CA GLY A 90 -34.50 12.72 -6.52
C GLY A 90 -35.63 12.52 -7.54
N GLU A 91 -35.98 13.58 -8.29
CA GLU A 91 -37.10 13.60 -9.25
C GLU A 91 -36.91 12.66 -10.46
N ASP A 92 -35.73 12.05 -10.64
CA ASP A 92 -35.43 11.17 -11.77
C ASP A 92 -35.67 9.68 -11.45
N ASP A 93 -36.51 9.02 -12.24
CA ASP A 93 -36.64 7.56 -12.34
C ASP A 93 -35.39 6.87 -12.94
N ALA A 94 -34.27 7.59 -13.10
CA ALA A 94 -33.06 7.08 -13.70
C ALA A 94 -32.45 5.95 -12.87
N ALA A 95 -32.25 4.78 -13.50
CA ALA A 95 -31.63 3.62 -12.88
C ALA A 95 -30.15 3.88 -12.57
N ALA A 96 -29.74 3.47 -11.38
CA ALA A 96 -28.36 3.35 -10.96
C ALA A 96 -27.73 2.09 -11.51
N SER A 97 -26.47 2.16 -11.96
CA SER A 97 -25.74 0.98 -12.39
C SER A 97 -24.28 0.98 -11.94
N VAL A 98 -23.78 -0.22 -11.64
CA VAL A 98 -22.39 -0.49 -11.30
C VAL A 98 -21.96 -1.75 -12.04
N THR A 99 -20.86 -1.67 -12.77
CA THR A 99 -20.29 -2.80 -13.50
C THR A 99 -18.88 -3.08 -13.01
N VAL A 100 -18.60 -4.34 -12.68
CA VAL A 100 -17.32 -4.77 -12.10
C VAL A 100 -16.84 -6.02 -12.82
N GLU A 101 -15.58 -6.04 -13.22
CA GLU A 101 -14.89 -7.26 -13.62
C GLU A 101 -14.18 -7.87 -12.41
N TYR A 102 -14.40 -9.15 -12.19
CA TYR A 102 -13.73 -9.97 -11.18
C TYR A 102 -12.80 -10.96 -11.88
N LEU A 103 -11.54 -10.99 -11.45
CA LEU A 103 -10.59 -12.01 -11.86
C LEU A 103 -10.70 -13.20 -10.91
N LEU A 104 -11.13 -14.35 -11.42
CA LEU A 104 -11.38 -15.54 -10.61
C LEU A 104 -10.31 -16.59 -10.87
N GLY A 105 -9.72 -17.15 -9.82
CA GLY A 105 -8.88 -18.34 -9.95
C GLY A 105 -9.71 -19.55 -10.44
N VAL A 106 -9.16 -20.37 -11.34
CA VAL A 106 -9.91 -21.54 -11.88
C VAL A 106 -10.45 -22.45 -10.78
N GLY A 107 -9.69 -22.64 -9.69
CA GLY A 107 -10.06 -23.54 -8.60
C GLY A 107 -11.19 -23.03 -7.70
N SER A 108 -11.62 -21.78 -7.84
CA SER A 108 -12.63 -21.16 -6.98
C SER A 108 -13.97 -20.91 -7.67
N CYS A 109 -14.10 -21.25 -8.95
CA CYS A 109 -15.35 -21.05 -9.69
C CYS A 109 -16.41 -22.12 -9.37
N ASP A 110 -15.99 -23.28 -8.85
CA ASP A 110 -16.90 -24.38 -8.51
C ASP A 110 -17.70 -24.03 -7.24
N GLY A 111 -19.02 -23.93 -7.39
CA GLY A 111 -19.93 -23.59 -6.28
C GLY A 111 -20.09 -22.10 -6.01
N LEU A 112 -19.38 -21.23 -6.75
CA LEU A 112 -19.57 -19.78 -6.64
C LEU A 112 -20.98 -19.40 -7.12
N ALA A 113 -21.70 -18.58 -6.36
CA ALA A 113 -23.03 -18.09 -6.72
C ALA A 113 -23.15 -16.60 -6.43
N ILE A 114 -24.12 -15.94 -7.05
CA ILE A 114 -24.40 -14.53 -6.79
C ILE A 114 -25.72 -14.44 -6.05
N THR A 115 -25.70 -13.80 -4.88
CA THR A 115 -26.89 -13.53 -4.10
C THR A 115 -27.20 -12.04 -4.15
N GLY A 116 -28.32 -11.70 -4.77
CA GLY A 116 -28.82 -10.34 -4.86
C GLY A 116 -29.76 -10.00 -3.69
N GLU A 117 -29.61 -8.80 -3.14
CA GLU A 117 -30.44 -8.27 -2.06
C GLU A 117 -30.91 -6.84 -2.38
N GLN A 118 -32.20 -6.56 -2.14
CA GLN A 118 -32.81 -5.23 -2.28
C GLN A 118 -33.63 -4.89 -1.03
N ARG A 119 -33.42 -3.69 -0.44
CA ARG A 119 -34.01 -3.36 0.87
C ARG A 119 -35.35 -2.62 0.83
N ALA A 120 -35.68 -1.83 -0.21
CA ALA A 120 -37.02 -1.23 -0.42
C ALA A 120 -37.15 -0.51 -1.79
N GLY A 121 -38.36 -0.48 -2.36
CA GLY A 121 -38.74 0.28 -3.58
C GLY A 121 -38.05 -0.18 -4.88
N GLY A 122 -38.68 0.07 -6.04
CA GLY A 122 -38.07 -0.18 -7.37
C GLY A 122 -37.77 -1.64 -7.70
N THR A 123 -36.93 -1.84 -8.72
CA THR A 123 -36.47 -3.15 -9.21
C THR A 123 -34.95 -3.17 -9.34
N THR A 124 -34.36 -4.35 -9.18
CA THR A 124 -32.93 -4.57 -9.40
C THR A 124 -32.73 -5.72 -10.35
N THR A 125 -31.82 -5.56 -11.31
CA THR A 125 -31.32 -6.63 -12.17
C THR A 125 -29.83 -6.82 -11.91
N ILE A 126 -29.40 -8.07 -11.76
CA ILE A 126 -27.99 -8.45 -11.66
C ILE A 126 -27.70 -9.38 -12.82
N GLU A 127 -26.71 -9.04 -13.64
CA GLU A 127 -26.27 -9.84 -14.78
C GLU A 127 -24.82 -10.24 -14.56
N ALA A 128 -24.53 -11.53 -14.71
CA ALA A 128 -23.19 -12.09 -14.56
C ALA A 128 -22.78 -12.81 -15.85
N ALA A 129 -21.64 -12.43 -16.40
CA ALA A 129 -21.21 -12.83 -17.73
C ALA A 129 -19.73 -13.24 -17.73
N ASP A 130 -19.41 -14.34 -18.43
CA ASP A 130 -18.01 -14.64 -18.75
C ASP A 130 -17.51 -13.70 -19.84
N VAL A 131 -16.43 -12.98 -19.56
CA VAL A 131 -15.76 -12.09 -20.53
C VAL A 131 -14.29 -12.48 -20.77
N THR A 132 -13.90 -13.70 -20.38
CA THR A 132 -12.51 -14.19 -20.49
C THR A 132 -11.94 -14.08 -21.90
N GLY A 133 -12.73 -14.37 -22.94
CA GLY A 133 -12.32 -14.40 -24.35
C GLY A 133 -12.78 -13.22 -25.23
N GLY A 134 -13.55 -12.26 -24.68
CA GLY A 134 -13.99 -11.07 -25.41
C GLY A 134 -15.14 -11.22 -26.44
N ALA A 135 -15.82 -12.37 -26.55
CA ALA A 135 -17.02 -12.53 -27.40
C ALA A 135 -18.05 -13.54 -26.84
N GLU A 136 -19.34 -13.21 -27.02
CA GLU A 136 -20.60 -13.83 -26.55
C GLU A 136 -20.54 -14.69 -25.27
N ALA A 137 -20.85 -14.01 -24.16
CA ALA A 137 -20.97 -14.58 -22.84
C ALA A 137 -22.25 -15.42 -22.70
N ARG A 138 -22.13 -16.57 -22.02
CA ARG A 138 -23.27 -17.08 -21.25
C ARG A 138 -23.54 -16.04 -20.15
N VAL A 139 -24.82 -15.69 -19.98
CA VAL A 139 -25.24 -14.74 -18.95
C VAL A 139 -26.16 -15.46 -17.98
N GLU A 140 -25.89 -15.29 -16.69
CA GLU A 140 -26.81 -15.62 -15.61
C GLU A 140 -27.41 -14.31 -15.10
N SER A 141 -28.74 -14.26 -14.98
CA SER A 141 -29.45 -13.02 -14.60
C SER A 141 -30.39 -13.27 -13.43
N LEU A 142 -30.43 -12.31 -12.51
CA LEU A 142 -31.35 -12.24 -11.40
C LEU A 142 -32.18 -10.96 -11.51
N SER A 143 -33.48 -11.08 -11.24
CA SER A 143 -34.37 -9.93 -11.10
C SER A 143 -34.97 -9.93 -9.70
N LEU A 144 -34.84 -8.81 -9.00
CA LEU A 144 -35.33 -8.60 -7.65
C LEU A 144 -36.44 -7.55 -7.68
N GLY A 145 -37.50 -7.83 -6.93
CA GLY A 145 -38.52 -6.86 -6.57
C GLY A 145 -38.28 -6.31 -5.16
N GLU A 146 -39.23 -5.52 -4.69
CA GLU A 146 -39.19 -4.90 -3.37
C GLU A 146 -39.03 -5.93 -2.24
N GLY A 147 -38.07 -5.68 -1.35
CA GLY A 147 -37.81 -6.49 -0.15
C GLY A 147 -37.41 -7.94 -0.44
N SER A 148 -36.91 -8.22 -1.65
CA SER A 148 -36.59 -9.58 -2.09
C SER A 148 -35.09 -9.88 -2.06
N GLN A 149 -34.80 -11.17 -1.97
CA GLN A 149 -33.48 -11.77 -2.10
C GLN A 149 -33.57 -12.95 -3.05
N ALA A 150 -32.59 -13.12 -3.93
CA ALA A 150 -32.49 -14.26 -4.82
C ALA A 150 -31.04 -14.67 -5.04
N THR A 151 -30.80 -15.96 -5.20
CA THR A 151 -29.48 -16.53 -5.47
C THR A 151 -29.47 -17.16 -6.85
N SER A 152 -28.41 -16.90 -7.60
CA SER A 152 -28.19 -17.47 -8.93
C SER A 152 -27.96 -18.97 -8.87
N ARG A 153 -27.99 -19.62 -10.04
CA ARG A 153 -27.33 -20.92 -10.17
C ARG A 153 -25.81 -20.75 -9.96
N PRO A 154 -25.08 -21.84 -9.64
CA PRO A 154 -23.62 -21.78 -9.58
C PRO A 154 -23.04 -21.25 -10.89
N ILE A 155 -22.25 -20.18 -10.81
CA ILE A 155 -21.77 -19.47 -11.99
C ILE A 155 -20.60 -20.19 -12.70
N GLY A 156 -20.08 -21.27 -12.12
CA GLY A 156 -19.09 -22.13 -12.80
C GLY A 156 -19.54 -22.65 -14.17
N ALA A 157 -20.86 -22.77 -14.40
CA ALA A 157 -21.43 -23.14 -15.70
C ALA A 157 -21.19 -22.09 -16.80
N LEU A 158 -20.95 -20.83 -16.43
CA LEU A 158 -20.59 -19.76 -17.38
C LEU A 158 -19.25 -20.08 -18.07
N PHE A 159 -18.31 -20.68 -17.33
CA PHE A 159 -16.96 -20.99 -17.81
C PHE A 159 -16.82 -22.37 -18.47
N ALA A 160 -17.90 -23.17 -18.54
CA ALA A 160 -17.81 -24.52 -19.09
C ALA A 160 -17.49 -24.52 -20.59
N GLY A 161 -16.29 -24.98 -20.94
CA GLY A 161 -15.74 -24.97 -22.30
C GLY A 161 -14.88 -23.74 -22.63
N VAL A 162 -14.74 -22.81 -21.69
CA VAL A 162 -13.92 -21.61 -21.82
C VAL A 162 -12.47 -21.95 -21.46
N SER A 163 -11.53 -21.47 -22.27
CA SER A 163 -10.11 -21.60 -21.97
C SER A 163 -9.69 -20.47 -21.00
N PRO A 164 -9.19 -20.78 -19.80
CA PRO A 164 -8.78 -19.74 -18.86
C PRO A 164 -7.54 -19.01 -19.35
N LYS A 165 -7.43 -17.73 -18.97
CA LYS A 165 -6.19 -16.95 -19.13
C LYS A 165 -5.11 -17.56 -18.24
N THR A 166 -3.86 -17.47 -18.70
CA THR A 166 -2.69 -17.82 -17.91
C THR A 166 -1.91 -16.54 -17.66
N VAL A 167 -1.72 -16.20 -16.40
CA VAL A 167 -1.17 -14.91 -15.96
C VAL A 167 0.09 -15.18 -15.17
N ALA A 168 1.17 -14.47 -15.51
CA ALA A 168 2.40 -14.49 -14.73
C ALA A 168 2.21 -13.64 -13.47
N ARG A 169 2.84 -14.04 -12.36
CA ARG A 169 3.03 -13.14 -11.21
C ARG A 169 4.09 -12.11 -11.61
N GLU A 170 3.66 -10.91 -11.95
CA GLU A 170 4.56 -9.78 -12.24
C GLU A 170 4.85 -9.00 -10.95
N ARG A 171 6.08 -8.50 -10.81
CA ARG A 171 6.49 -7.55 -9.76
C ARG A 171 7.03 -6.28 -10.44
N PRO A 172 6.59 -5.08 -10.01
CA PRO A 172 6.98 -3.81 -10.62
C PRO A 172 8.39 -3.33 -10.22
N VAL A 173 8.95 -3.79 -9.09
CA VAL A 173 10.19 -3.23 -8.54
C VAL A 173 11.36 -4.20 -8.65
N GLU A 174 12.42 -3.77 -9.33
CA GLU A 174 13.71 -4.48 -9.37
C GLU A 174 14.49 -4.17 -8.08
N GLY A 175 14.76 -5.20 -7.27
CA GLY A 175 15.29 -5.02 -5.91
C GLY A 175 14.21 -4.44 -5.01
N THR A 176 13.49 -5.29 -4.28
CA THR A 176 12.34 -4.89 -3.47
C THR A 176 12.80 -4.04 -2.27
N PRO A 177 12.47 -2.73 -2.21
CA PRO A 177 13.03 -1.85 -1.18
C PRO A 177 12.28 -1.94 0.14
N ALA A 178 13.00 -1.80 1.24
CA ALA A 178 12.46 -1.64 2.58
C ALA A 178 12.58 -0.17 3.02
N LEU A 179 11.46 0.48 3.34
CA LEU A 179 11.41 1.92 3.64
C LEU A 179 10.74 2.17 4.99
N ALA A 180 11.13 3.25 5.66
CA ALA A 180 10.46 3.70 6.89
C ALA A 180 9.92 5.13 6.75
N PHE A 181 8.70 5.38 7.23
CA PHE A 181 8.15 6.74 7.34
C PHE A 181 9.02 7.59 8.28
N HIS A 182 9.42 8.77 7.84
CA HIS A 182 10.34 9.67 8.55
C HIS A 182 9.70 11.05 8.70
N TYR A 183 9.86 11.64 9.87
CA TYR A 183 9.22 12.88 10.29
C TYR A 183 10.27 13.95 10.59
N PRO A 184 10.51 14.89 9.64
CA PRO A 184 11.55 15.90 9.78
C PRO A 184 11.02 17.19 10.42
N TRP A 185 10.27 17.09 11.53
CA TRP A 185 9.54 18.23 12.11
C TRP A 185 9.89 18.61 13.56
N TYR A 186 10.82 17.90 14.20
CA TYR A 186 11.33 18.26 15.52
C TYR A 186 12.22 19.49 15.38
N GLY A 187 11.72 20.66 15.78
CA GLY A 187 12.32 21.97 15.53
C GLY A 187 13.12 22.52 16.70
N SER A 188 13.06 21.86 17.87
CA SER A 188 13.83 22.30 19.03
C SER A 188 14.21 21.15 19.96
N GLN A 189 15.26 21.35 20.77
CA GLN A 189 15.60 20.43 21.85
C GLN A 189 14.52 20.37 22.94
N ASP A 190 13.69 21.42 23.05
CA ASP A 190 12.61 21.48 24.02
C ASP A 190 11.45 20.54 23.65
N ASP A 191 11.33 20.13 22.38
CA ASP A 191 10.32 19.16 21.93
C ASP A 191 10.42 17.85 22.72
N TRP A 192 11.64 17.43 23.06
CA TRP A 192 11.93 16.22 23.85
C TRP A 192 11.60 16.36 25.34
N SER A 193 11.32 17.57 25.82
CA SER A 193 10.87 17.80 27.20
C SER A 193 9.35 17.67 27.37
N ASN A 194 8.61 17.48 26.28
CA ASN A 194 7.15 17.38 26.31
C ASN A 194 6.68 16.15 27.11
N GLU A 195 5.70 16.36 27.99
CA GLU A 195 5.15 15.33 28.88
C GLU A 195 4.28 14.30 28.14
N ILE A 196 3.83 14.61 26.92
CA ILE A 196 3.11 13.67 26.03
C ILE A 196 4.04 12.53 25.58
N LEU A 197 5.35 12.78 25.50
CA LEU A 197 6.34 11.79 25.07
C LEU A 197 6.73 10.88 26.24
N SER A 198 6.21 9.65 26.22
CA SER A 198 6.49 8.62 27.24
C SER A 198 7.88 7.99 27.08
N ASP A 199 8.53 8.18 25.93
CA ASP A 199 9.89 7.78 25.61
C ASP A 199 10.56 8.83 24.71
N ARG A 200 11.89 8.72 24.53
CA ARG A 200 12.71 9.69 23.81
C ARG A 200 13.80 9.00 22.99
N PRO A 201 14.32 9.65 21.94
CA PRO A 201 15.48 9.15 21.22
C PRO A 201 16.67 8.99 22.18
N ALA A 202 17.49 7.99 21.93
CA ALA A 202 18.73 7.77 22.68
C ALA A 202 19.66 9.00 22.62
N GLN A 203 19.58 9.77 21.52
CA GLN A 203 20.25 11.05 21.34
C GLN A 203 19.27 12.10 20.82
N PRO A 204 18.73 12.99 21.67
CA PRO A 204 17.86 14.11 21.26
C PRO A 204 18.47 15.00 20.17
N TYR A 205 17.66 15.43 19.21
CA TYR A 205 18.11 16.15 18.01
C TYR A 205 17.13 17.25 17.57
N VAL A 206 17.58 18.10 16.66
CA VAL A 206 16.71 18.96 15.83
C VAL A 206 16.75 18.40 14.41
N SER A 207 15.65 18.45 13.67
CA SER A 207 15.50 17.75 12.39
C SER A 207 16.35 18.32 11.27
N ASP A 208 16.82 19.56 11.41
CA ASP A 208 17.76 20.22 10.52
C ASP A 208 19.24 20.02 10.91
N ASP A 209 19.52 19.16 11.91
CA ASP A 209 20.89 18.80 12.28
C ASP A 209 21.44 17.71 11.34
N GLU A 210 22.36 18.10 10.46
CA GLU A 210 23.03 17.20 9.51
C GLU A 210 23.68 15.98 10.19
N ALA A 211 24.24 16.16 11.40
CA ALA A 211 24.87 15.05 12.13
C ALA A 211 23.82 14.04 12.63
N ALA A 212 22.62 14.52 12.99
CA ALA A 212 21.51 13.65 13.35
C ALA A 212 20.99 12.89 12.12
N ILE A 213 20.81 13.56 10.98
CA ILE A 213 20.39 12.94 9.72
C ILE A 213 21.39 11.83 9.33
N ARG A 214 22.69 12.12 9.34
CA ARG A 214 23.73 11.14 8.96
C ARG A 214 23.74 9.92 9.88
N ARG A 215 23.60 10.13 11.19
CA ARG A 215 23.45 9.04 12.17
C ARG A 215 22.21 8.19 11.89
N GLN A 216 21.06 8.82 11.64
CA GLN A 216 19.82 8.12 11.35
C GLN A 216 19.92 7.26 10.08
N ILE A 217 20.54 7.80 9.02
CA ILE A 217 20.80 7.06 7.78
C ILE A 217 21.72 5.86 8.03
N GLU A 218 22.81 6.03 8.79
CA GLU A 218 23.72 4.93 9.14
C GLU A 218 22.98 3.81 9.88
N GLN A 219 22.17 4.17 10.87
CA GLN A 219 21.37 3.24 11.66
C GLN A 219 20.30 2.53 10.80
N ALA A 220 19.60 3.26 9.93
CA ALA A 220 18.60 2.70 9.03
C ALA A 220 19.21 1.70 8.04
N LYS A 221 20.37 2.02 7.46
CA LYS A 221 21.13 1.09 6.61
C LYS A 221 21.56 -0.15 7.38
N GLY A 222 21.99 0.01 8.64
CA GLY A 222 22.31 -1.11 9.54
C GLY A 222 21.11 -2.03 9.82
N ALA A 223 19.89 -1.49 9.81
CA ALA A 223 18.64 -2.23 9.94
C ALA A 223 18.14 -2.83 8.61
N GLY A 224 18.88 -2.67 7.51
CA GLY A 224 18.53 -3.18 6.19
C GLY A 224 17.58 -2.29 5.38
N LEU A 225 17.20 -1.11 5.89
CA LEU A 225 16.37 -0.14 5.16
C LEU A 225 17.16 0.50 4.02
N ASP A 226 16.50 0.71 2.89
CA ASP A 226 17.07 1.31 1.68
C ASP A 226 16.82 2.81 1.59
N GLY A 227 15.81 3.30 2.32
CA GLY A 227 15.41 4.70 2.28
C GLY A 227 14.42 5.12 3.35
N PHE A 228 14.21 6.43 3.43
CA PHE A 228 13.14 7.04 4.22
C PHE A 228 12.00 7.51 3.34
N ILE A 229 10.81 7.62 3.91
CA ILE A 229 9.63 8.27 3.31
C ILE A 229 9.37 9.53 4.12
N SER A 230 9.89 10.66 3.65
CA SER A 230 9.86 11.92 4.40
C SER A 230 8.49 12.58 4.34
N SER A 231 7.85 12.81 5.49
CA SER A 231 6.63 13.64 5.59
C SER A 231 6.89 15.05 5.06
N TRP A 232 5.95 15.57 4.25
CA TRP A 232 6.09 16.84 3.56
C TRP A 232 4.76 17.61 3.50
N TRP A 233 4.76 18.82 4.07
CA TRP A 233 3.59 19.69 4.23
C TRP A 233 3.50 20.84 3.21
N GLY A 234 4.27 20.77 2.12
CA GLY A 234 4.20 21.74 1.04
C GLY A 234 5.37 22.73 0.97
N PRO A 235 5.44 23.52 -0.12
CA PRO A 235 6.56 24.41 -0.41
C PRO A 235 6.76 25.49 0.66
N GLY A 236 8.01 25.73 1.04
CA GLY A 236 8.41 26.77 2.01
C GLY A 236 8.05 26.47 3.47
N THR A 237 7.66 25.23 3.77
CA THR A 237 7.49 24.75 5.15
C THR A 237 8.81 24.24 5.72
N TYR A 238 8.89 24.08 7.05
CA TYR A 238 10.08 23.48 7.68
C TYR A 238 10.37 22.06 7.16
N THR A 239 9.32 21.27 6.86
CA THR A 239 9.48 19.95 6.24
C THR A 239 9.99 20.00 4.80
N ASP A 240 9.77 21.09 4.08
CA ASP A 240 10.32 21.29 2.72
C ASP A 240 11.81 21.62 2.75
N GLU A 241 12.21 22.52 3.65
CA GLU A 241 13.62 22.83 3.89
C GLU A 241 14.40 21.59 4.36
N ASN A 242 13.81 20.81 5.27
CA ASN A 242 14.44 19.59 5.77
C ASN A 242 14.44 18.45 4.76
N LEU A 243 13.45 18.36 3.85
CA LEU A 243 13.49 17.41 2.73
C LEU A 243 14.70 17.69 1.82
N ALA A 244 14.95 18.97 1.51
CA ALA A 244 16.11 19.35 0.70
C ALA A 244 17.44 18.94 1.39
N LEU A 245 17.58 19.21 2.69
CA LEU A 245 18.77 18.79 3.45
C LEU A 245 18.91 17.26 3.51
N LEU A 246 17.82 16.55 3.79
CA LEU A 246 17.80 15.08 3.86
C LEU A 246 18.24 14.45 2.52
N LEU A 247 17.76 14.99 1.41
CA LEU A 247 18.15 14.54 0.07
C LEU A 247 19.66 14.68 -0.18
N GLU A 248 20.26 15.82 0.17
CA GLU A 248 21.70 16.05 0.03
C GLU A 248 22.52 15.04 0.85
N VAL A 249 22.21 14.88 2.15
CA VAL A 249 22.91 13.94 3.02
C VAL A 249 22.70 12.49 2.54
N ALA A 250 21.49 12.13 2.12
CA ALA A 250 21.21 10.79 1.58
C ALA A 250 21.99 10.50 0.30
N SER A 251 22.21 11.49 -0.56
CA SER A 251 23.04 11.37 -1.76
C SER A 251 24.49 11.03 -1.42
N GLU A 252 25.06 11.74 -0.44
CA GLU A 252 26.43 11.51 0.03
C GLU A 252 26.61 10.13 0.68
N GLU A 253 25.58 9.63 1.37
CA GLU A 253 25.60 8.36 2.10
C GLU A 253 25.16 7.15 1.26
N GLY A 254 24.77 7.35 -0.01
CA GLY A 254 24.25 6.28 -0.85
C GLY A 254 22.93 5.70 -0.33
N PHE A 255 22.06 6.55 0.19
CA PHE A 255 20.72 6.25 0.69
C PHE A 255 19.66 6.86 -0.24
N ARG A 256 18.38 6.54 -0.01
CA ARG A 256 17.27 7.02 -0.84
C ARG A 256 16.17 7.67 -0.01
N VAL A 257 15.42 8.55 -0.64
CA VAL A 257 14.31 9.28 -0.01
C VAL A 257 13.11 9.27 -0.95
N ALA A 258 12.01 8.68 -0.50
CA ALA A 258 10.69 8.89 -1.07
C ALA A 258 9.97 10.02 -0.29
N VAL A 259 8.89 10.55 -0.84
CA VAL A 259 8.12 11.63 -0.20
C VAL A 259 6.76 11.10 0.26
N ASN A 260 6.38 11.41 1.49
CA ASN A 260 5.02 11.27 2.00
C ASN A 260 4.31 12.62 1.90
N PHE A 261 3.48 12.80 0.87
CA PHE A 261 2.70 14.01 0.65
C PHE A 261 1.49 14.01 1.58
N GLU A 262 1.46 14.96 2.51
CA GLU A 262 0.36 15.15 3.46
C GLU A 262 -0.82 15.81 2.76
N THR A 263 -1.99 15.16 2.79
CA THR A 263 -3.18 15.64 2.04
C THR A 263 -4.20 16.37 2.89
N LEU A 264 -4.01 16.43 4.21
CA LEU A 264 -4.88 17.19 5.11
C LEU A 264 -4.33 18.61 5.30
N ALA A 265 -5.22 19.57 5.46
CA ALA A 265 -4.91 20.95 5.80
C ALA A 265 -5.09 21.17 7.32
N ASP A 266 -4.86 22.41 7.77
CA ASP A 266 -5.31 22.84 9.10
C ASP A 266 -6.81 22.55 9.27
N LYS A 267 -7.21 22.32 10.52
CA LYS A 267 -8.60 22.02 10.89
C LYS A 267 -9.58 23.06 10.30
N ASP A 268 -10.70 22.59 9.79
CA ASP A 268 -11.76 23.43 9.23
C ASP A 268 -12.44 24.30 10.31
N GLU A 269 -13.41 25.13 9.89
CA GLU A 269 -14.18 25.99 10.80
C GLU A 269 -14.95 25.22 11.89
N GLN A 270 -15.08 23.90 11.76
CA GLN A 270 -15.71 22.99 12.72
C GLN A 270 -14.69 22.16 13.52
N GLY A 271 -13.39 22.40 13.35
CA GLY A 271 -12.32 21.70 14.05
C GLY A 271 -11.99 20.31 13.49
N LYS A 272 -12.50 19.96 12.29
CA LYS A 272 -12.24 18.67 11.64
C LYS A 272 -11.09 18.79 10.65
N ASP A 273 -10.33 17.71 10.50
CA ASP A 273 -9.30 17.66 9.47
C ASP A 273 -9.98 17.69 8.10
N ALA A 274 -9.56 18.62 7.25
CA ALA A 274 -10.12 18.83 5.92
C ALA A 274 -9.04 18.55 4.86
N PRO A 275 -9.40 18.00 3.69
CA PRO A 275 -8.43 17.80 2.63
C PRO A 275 -7.92 19.15 2.10
N ILE A 276 -6.66 19.16 1.67
CA ILE A 276 -6.08 20.25 0.88
C ILE A 276 -6.90 20.41 -0.40
N GLU A 277 -7.16 21.66 -0.79
CA GLU A 277 -7.90 21.96 -2.03
C GLU A 277 -7.21 21.36 -3.27
N GLU A 278 -7.98 20.78 -4.19
CA GLU A 278 -7.50 20.12 -5.42
C GLU A 278 -6.47 20.98 -6.19
N ALA A 279 -6.73 22.27 -6.35
CA ALA A 279 -5.83 23.19 -7.05
C ALA A 279 -4.50 23.41 -6.33
N ARG A 280 -4.49 23.35 -4.99
CA ARG A 280 -3.29 23.44 -4.16
C ARG A 280 -2.49 22.15 -4.22
N ILE A 281 -3.15 20.99 -4.15
CA ILE A 281 -2.51 19.68 -4.34
C ILE A 281 -1.76 19.64 -5.69
N SER A 282 -2.44 20.03 -6.78
CA SER A 282 -1.81 20.01 -8.12
C SER A 282 -0.57 20.90 -8.20
N LYS A 283 -0.60 22.10 -7.62
CA LYS A 283 0.56 23.02 -7.62
C LYS A 283 1.70 22.51 -6.75
N TRP A 284 1.39 21.90 -5.62
CA TRP A 284 2.39 21.41 -4.67
C TRP A 284 3.10 20.18 -5.19
N LEU A 285 2.38 19.23 -5.79
CA LEU A 285 3.00 18.10 -6.47
C LEU A 285 3.85 18.53 -7.67
N GLU A 286 3.40 19.51 -8.45
CA GLU A 286 4.21 20.10 -9.53
C GLU A 286 5.51 20.71 -8.99
N TYR A 287 5.44 21.48 -7.92
CA TYR A 287 6.62 22.03 -7.24
C TYR A 287 7.58 20.93 -6.75
N LEU A 288 7.05 19.90 -6.09
CA LEU A 288 7.83 18.78 -5.55
C LEU A 288 8.63 18.10 -6.67
N LEU A 289 7.96 17.76 -7.77
CA LEU A 289 8.59 17.05 -8.89
C LEU A 289 9.61 17.93 -9.64
N VAL A 290 9.33 19.23 -9.80
CA VAL A 290 10.28 20.16 -10.44
C VAL A 290 11.51 20.42 -9.56
N SER A 291 11.33 20.48 -8.24
CA SER A 291 12.41 20.86 -7.32
C SER A 291 13.29 19.68 -6.93
N TYR A 292 12.69 18.50 -6.75
CA TYR A 292 13.37 17.34 -6.16
C TYR A 292 13.30 16.07 -7.02
N GLY A 293 12.46 16.04 -8.05
CA GLY A 293 12.21 14.81 -8.83
C GLY A 293 13.46 14.21 -9.47
N ASP A 294 14.36 15.05 -9.99
CA ASP A 294 15.62 14.61 -10.63
C ASP A 294 16.80 14.50 -9.63
N HIS A 295 16.56 14.64 -8.32
CA HIS A 295 17.62 14.58 -7.32
C HIS A 295 18.19 13.16 -7.22
N PRO A 296 19.52 12.94 -7.18
CA PRO A 296 20.14 11.60 -7.22
C PRO A 296 19.79 10.68 -6.03
N ALA A 297 19.33 11.25 -4.92
CA ALA A 297 18.83 10.51 -3.76
C ALA A 297 17.30 10.31 -3.77
N MET A 298 16.57 10.95 -4.68
CA MET A 298 15.14 10.71 -4.83
C MET A 298 14.92 9.24 -5.18
N MET A 299 14.05 8.57 -4.42
CA MET A 299 13.72 7.19 -4.71
C MET A 299 12.90 7.12 -5.98
N GLU A 300 13.30 6.21 -6.88
CA GLU A 300 12.60 5.97 -8.13
C GLU A 300 12.09 4.53 -8.21
N VAL A 301 10.92 4.36 -8.81
CA VAL A 301 10.40 3.07 -9.25
C VAL A 301 10.07 3.19 -10.74
N GLU A 302 10.59 2.27 -11.55
CA GLU A 302 10.47 2.32 -13.02
C GLU A 302 11.00 3.65 -13.63
N GLY A 303 12.03 4.25 -13.02
CA GLY A 303 12.63 5.51 -13.46
C GLY A 303 11.75 6.75 -13.21
N LYS A 304 10.77 6.64 -12.29
CA LYS A 304 9.90 7.75 -11.88
C LYS A 304 10.05 8.01 -10.38
N PRO A 305 10.06 9.28 -9.93
CA PRO A 305 10.05 9.62 -8.51
C PRO A 305 8.91 8.93 -7.75
N LEU A 306 9.18 8.43 -6.56
CA LEU A 306 8.21 7.71 -5.73
C LEU A 306 7.56 8.66 -4.71
N VAL A 307 6.22 8.77 -4.76
CA VAL A 307 5.43 9.65 -3.88
C VAL A 307 4.29 8.86 -3.24
N PHE A 308 4.28 8.80 -1.91
CA PHE A 308 3.18 8.26 -1.11
C PHE A 308 2.18 9.38 -0.80
N LEU A 309 0.89 9.08 -0.87
CA LEU A 309 -0.19 10.04 -0.63
C LEU A 309 -0.90 9.68 0.69
N TRP A 310 -0.52 10.33 1.78
CA TRP A 310 -1.13 10.10 3.09
C TRP A 310 -2.56 10.65 3.14
N ALA A 311 -3.48 9.95 3.81
CA ALA A 311 -4.92 10.29 3.86
C ALA A 311 -5.56 10.55 2.49
N SER A 312 -5.09 9.85 1.44
CA SER A 312 -5.57 10.07 0.07
C SER A 312 -7.07 9.85 -0.11
N ASP A 313 -7.72 9.12 0.79
CA ASP A 313 -9.17 8.88 0.84
C ASP A 313 -9.98 10.10 1.33
N ALA A 314 -9.33 11.09 1.94
CA ALA A 314 -9.95 12.38 2.26
C ALA A 314 -10.24 13.23 1.00
N VAL A 315 -9.56 12.93 -0.11
CA VAL A 315 -9.73 13.59 -1.40
C VAL A 315 -10.47 12.67 -2.36
N GLU A 316 -11.52 13.18 -3.01
CA GLU A 316 -12.32 12.41 -3.97
C GLU A 316 -11.45 11.83 -5.10
N LEU A 317 -11.68 10.55 -5.44
CA LEU A 317 -10.87 9.83 -6.42
C LEU A 317 -10.84 10.50 -7.81
N GLU A 318 -11.95 11.13 -8.22
CA GLU A 318 -12.00 11.90 -9.47
C GLU A 318 -11.17 13.19 -9.42
N ALA A 319 -10.99 13.79 -8.24
CA ALA A 319 -10.09 14.92 -8.07
C ALA A 319 -8.64 14.46 -8.27
N TRP A 320 -8.25 13.32 -7.70
CA TRP A 320 -6.95 12.70 -7.97
C TRP A 320 -6.74 12.44 -9.47
N ARG A 321 -7.70 11.84 -10.16
CA ARG A 321 -7.61 11.62 -11.62
C ARG A 321 -7.34 12.92 -12.40
N ARG A 322 -8.00 14.01 -12.04
CA ARG A 322 -7.78 15.33 -12.66
C ARG A 322 -6.40 15.89 -12.34
N VAL A 323 -5.97 15.82 -11.08
CA VAL A 323 -4.67 16.30 -10.60
C VAL A 323 -3.53 15.56 -11.28
N LEU A 324 -3.49 14.23 -11.15
CA LEU A 324 -2.40 13.40 -11.65
C LEU A 324 -2.32 13.43 -13.18
N GLY A 325 -3.46 13.28 -13.87
CA GLY A 325 -3.48 13.43 -15.33
C GLY A 325 -3.14 14.85 -15.80
N GLY A 326 -3.38 15.87 -14.97
CA GLY A 326 -2.97 17.25 -15.23
C GLY A 326 -1.46 17.48 -15.09
N LEU A 327 -0.80 16.79 -14.16
CA LEU A 327 0.65 16.77 -14.01
C LEU A 327 1.32 16.06 -15.20
N GLU A 328 0.83 14.86 -15.55
CA GLU A 328 1.35 14.06 -16.65
C GLU A 328 1.29 14.84 -17.98
N ARG A 329 0.17 15.50 -18.29
CA ARG A 329 0.04 16.35 -19.50
C ARG A 329 1.00 17.53 -19.55
N ARG A 330 1.51 17.98 -18.40
CA ARG A 330 2.53 19.03 -18.29
C ARG A 330 3.97 18.49 -18.28
N GLY A 331 4.14 17.16 -18.37
CA GLY A 331 5.44 16.50 -18.36
C GLY A 331 5.99 16.25 -16.97
N HIS A 332 5.15 16.27 -15.94
CA HIS A 332 5.51 15.94 -14.57
C HIS A 332 4.88 14.59 -14.21
N ASP A 333 5.70 13.55 -14.14
CA ASP A 333 5.27 12.17 -13.94
C ASP A 333 6.02 11.55 -12.76
N ALA A 334 5.33 10.73 -11.99
CA ALA A 334 5.82 10.09 -10.77
C ALA A 334 5.02 8.81 -10.53
N SER A 335 5.55 7.92 -9.69
CA SER A 335 4.84 6.75 -9.20
C SER A 335 4.09 7.13 -7.92
N PHE A 336 2.76 7.28 -8.02
CA PHE A 336 1.91 7.71 -6.90
C PHE A 336 1.27 6.52 -6.19
N ILE A 337 1.52 6.39 -4.89
CA ILE A 337 1.03 5.28 -4.05
C ILE A 337 -0.06 5.79 -3.10
N GLY A 338 -1.32 5.44 -3.36
CA GLY A 338 -2.47 5.86 -2.56
C GLY A 338 -2.56 5.12 -1.22
N MET A 339 -3.02 5.79 -0.17
CA MET A 339 -3.28 5.18 1.14
C MET A 339 -4.58 4.38 1.13
N VAL A 340 -4.57 3.24 1.81
CA VAL A 340 -5.73 2.38 2.08
C VAL A 340 -5.95 2.29 3.58
N GLY A 341 -7.20 2.51 4.00
CA GLY A 341 -7.65 2.35 5.38
C GLY A 341 -8.24 0.95 5.64
N ALA A 342 -8.79 0.76 6.84
CA ALA A 342 -9.50 -0.47 7.17
C ALA A 342 -10.79 -0.60 6.33
N GLY A 343 -10.95 -1.72 5.62
CA GLY A 343 -12.08 -1.98 4.73
C GLY A 343 -11.75 -1.93 3.23
N GLY A 344 -10.47 -1.92 2.87
CA GLY A 344 -9.97 -2.03 1.50
C GLY A 344 -9.90 -0.69 0.76
N PRO A 345 -9.23 -0.67 -0.41
CA PRO A 345 -9.10 0.55 -1.20
C PRO A 345 -10.48 1.01 -1.69
N PRO A 346 -10.72 2.33 -1.77
CA PRO A 346 -11.86 2.85 -2.51
C PRO A 346 -11.89 2.23 -3.90
N ALA A 347 -13.04 1.69 -4.31
CA ALA A 347 -13.15 1.02 -5.59
C ALA A 347 -12.73 1.97 -6.74
N GLY A 348 -11.91 1.47 -7.66
CA GLY A 348 -11.32 2.26 -8.76
C GLY A 348 -9.97 2.93 -8.41
N SER A 349 -9.46 2.80 -7.18
CA SER A 349 -8.18 3.41 -6.78
C SER A 349 -7.02 3.06 -7.72
N LEU A 350 -6.94 1.81 -8.18
CA LEU A 350 -5.89 1.33 -9.08
C LEU A 350 -6.05 1.78 -10.56
N ASP A 351 -7.16 2.44 -10.92
CA ASP A 351 -7.30 3.18 -12.19
C ASP A 351 -6.68 4.59 -12.09
N VAL A 352 -6.31 5.05 -10.89
CA VAL A 352 -5.82 6.42 -10.63
C VAL A 352 -4.41 6.41 -10.04
N PHE A 353 -4.14 5.55 -9.07
CA PHE A 353 -2.84 5.39 -8.44
C PHE A 353 -2.05 4.23 -9.06
N ASP A 354 -0.72 4.32 -8.96
CA ASP A 354 0.19 3.28 -9.44
C ASP A 354 0.39 2.16 -8.45
N GLY A 355 -0.03 2.38 -7.20
CA GLY A 355 0.00 1.38 -6.16
C GLY A 355 -0.83 1.80 -4.97
N LEU A 356 -0.84 0.90 -3.98
CA LEU A 356 -1.53 1.09 -2.72
C LEU A 356 -0.57 0.83 -1.56
N HIS A 357 -0.72 1.62 -0.51
CA HIS A 357 -0.03 1.40 0.75
C HIS A 357 -0.97 1.48 1.94
N VAL A 358 -0.52 0.96 3.08
CA VAL A 358 -1.18 1.14 4.37
C VAL A 358 -0.23 1.93 5.26
N TYR A 359 -0.68 3.07 5.80
CA TYR A 359 0.15 3.89 6.70
C TYR A 359 0.15 3.34 8.13
N ASN A 360 -1.01 3.06 8.72
CA ASN A 360 -1.09 2.39 10.02
C ASN A 360 -2.17 1.29 10.00
N PRO A 361 -1.92 0.14 10.66
CA PRO A 361 -2.86 -0.99 10.67
C PRO A 361 -3.89 -0.91 11.80
N LEU A 362 -4.04 0.21 12.51
CA LEU A 362 -4.84 0.29 13.75
C LEU A 362 -6.31 -0.06 13.54
N GLY A 363 -6.89 0.33 12.41
CA GLY A 363 -8.27 -0.04 12.08
C GLY A 363 -8.48 -1.55 11.86
N LEU A 364 -7.40 -2.32 11.71
CA LEU A 364 -7.41 -3.78 11.50
C LEU A 364 -6.97 -4.54 12.75
N THR A 365 -6.11 -3.96 13.60
CA THR A 365 -5.66 -4.63 14.83
C THR A 365 -6.42 -4.20 16.07
N GLY A 366 -7.01 -3.00 16.07
CA GLY A 366 -7.63 -2.38 17.24
C GLY A 366 -6.71 -2.36 18.46
N ASN A 367 -7.30 -2.21 19.65
CA ASN A 367 -6.58 -2.23 20.93
C ASN A 367 -6.16 -3.65 21.36
N THR A 368 -6.52 -4.70 20.62
CA THR A 368 -6.19 -6.08 21.00
C THR A 368 -4.79 -6.51 20.54
N GLY A 369 -4.21 -5.79 19.57
CA GLY A 369 -2.96 -6.19 18.92
C GLY A 369 -3.09 -7.46 18.07
N ASP A 370 -4.31 -7.97 17.84
CA ASP A 370 -4.54 -9.16 17.02
C ASP A 370 -4.36 -8.83 15.54
N VAL A 371 -3.44 -9.53 14.87
CA VAL A 371 -3.12 -9.33 13.45
C VAL A 371 -3.95 -10.20 12.51
N GLY A 372 -4.94 -10.94 12.99
CA GLY A 372 -5.76 -11.84 12.15
C GLY A 372 -6.46 -11.12 11.00
N MET A 373 -7.11 -9.98 11.29
CA MET A 373 -7.74 -9.15 10.25
C MET A 373 -6.71 -8.47 9.36
N LEU A 374 -5.58 -8.03 9.93
CA LEU A 374 -4.47 -7.45 9.18
C LEU A 374 -3.94 -8.42 8.12
N LYS A 375 -3.70 -9.69 8.50
CA LYS A 375 -3.23 -10.75 7.60
C LYS A 375 -4.21 -11.00 6.45
N ALA A 376 -5.50 -11.06 6.75
CA ALA A 376 -6.54 -11.26 5.74
C ALA A 376 -6.59 -10.09 4.76
N GLU A 377 -6.60 -8.85 5.28
CA GLU A 377 -6.65 -7.63 4.47
C GLU A 377 -5.42 -7.48 3.57
N TYR A 378 -4.22 -7.76 4.10
CA TYR A 378 -2.98 -7.67 3.34
C TYR A 378 -2.91 -8.72 2.24
N ALA A 379 -3.33 -9.96 2.52
CA ALA A 379 -3.39 -11.01 1.50
C ALA A 379 -4.37 -10.66 0.37
N GLU A 380 -5.56 -10.13 0.71
CA GLU A 380 -6.57 -9.72 -0.26
C GLU A 380 -6.11 -8.51 -1.09
N THR A 381 -5.57 -7.48 -0.43
CA THR A 381 -5.12 -6.26 -1.11
C THR A 381 -3.89 -6.54 -1.97
N GLY A 382 -2.91 -7.28 -1.46
CA GLY A 382 -1.71 -7.69 -2.20
C GLY A 382 -2.05 -8.52 -3.43
N SER A 383 -2.99 -9.47 -3.33
CA SER A 383 -3.51 -10.20 -4.50
C SER A 383 -4.19 -9.24 -5.49
N THR A 384 -5.06 -8.36 -5.00
CA THR A 384 -5.82 -7.43 -5.84
C THR A 384 -4.91 -6.55 -6.66
N VAL A 385 -3.89 -5.96 -6.03
CA VAL A 385 -2.88 -5.11 -6.67
C VAL A 385 -2.08 -5.91 -7.71
N ARG A 386 -1.57 -7.08 -7.33
CA ARG A 386 -0.70 -7.90 -8.18
C ARG A 386 -1.34 -8.30 -9.50
N TYR A 387 -2.62 -8.66 -9.49
CA TYR A 387 -3.30 -9.13 -10.70
C TYR A 387 -4.15 -8.07 -11.40
N TYR A 388 -4.12 -6.82 -10.92
CA TYR A 388 -4.98 -5.76 -11.45
C TYR A 388 -4.78 -5.50 -12.95
N ASN A 389 -3.54 -5.53 -13.42
CA ASN A 389 -3.19 -5.32 -14.84
C ASN A 389 -3.74 -6.42 -15.76
N THR A 390 -4.13 -7.59 -15.23
CA THR A 390 -4.82 -8.63 -16.02
C THR A 390 -6.21 -8.16 -16.47
N LEU A 391 -6.86 -7.30 -15.67
CA LEU A 391 -8.15 -6.69 -15.97
C LEU A 391 -7.97 -5.34 -16.70
N ALA A 392 -7.07 -4.50 -16.20
CA ALA A 392 -6.91 -3.14 -16.71
C ALA A 392 -6.00 -3.01 -17.95
N GLY A 393 -5.15 -4.01 -18.20
CA GLY A 393 -3.97 -3.84 -19.04
C GLY A 393 -2.95 -2.89 -18.41
N GLY A 394 -1.93 -2.50 -19.18
CA GLY A 394 -0.92 -1.54 -18.73
C GLY A 394 0.16 -2.15 -17.82
N ARG A 395 0.80 -1.29 -17.02
CA ARG A 395 1.91 -1.67 -16.13
C ARG A 395 1.42 -2.37 -14.86
N PRO A 396 2.25 -3.24 -14.25
CA PRO A 396 1.97 -3.79 -12.91
C PRO A 396 1.76 -2.68 -11.88
N ARG A 397 1.01 -2.98 -10.83
CA ARG A 397 0.74 -2.05 -9.72
C ARG A 397 1.59 -2.42 -8.51
N ILE A 398 1.90 -1.42 -7.68
CA ILE A 398 2.80 -1.56 -6.53
C ILE A 398 1.99 -1.84 -5.26
N TRP A 399 2.33 -2.91 -4.55
CA TRP A 399 1.82 -3.19 -3.21
C TRP A 399 2.85 -2.85 -2.14
N ALA A 400 2.48 -1.98 -1.20
CA ALA A 400 3.35 -1.48 -0.14
C ALA A 400 2.71 -1.58 1.26
N PRO A 401 2.66 -2.77 1.89
CA PRO A 401 2.17 -2.94 3.26
C PRO A 401 3.17 -2.42 4.30
N THR A 402 2.67 -2.08 5.49
CA THR A 402 3.50 -1.59 6.59
C THR A 402 3.56 -2.57 7.75
N ALA A 403 4.69 -2.59 8.44
CA ALA A 403 4.81 -3.11 9.79
C ALA A 403 4.92 -1.96 10.80
N MET A 404 4.26 -2.10 11.95
CA MET A 404 4.25 -1.10 13.00
C MET A 404 4.62 -1.73 14.34
N PRO A 405 5.53 -1.14 15.14
CA PRO A 405 6.06 -1.81 16.32
C PRO A 405 5.11 -1.78 17.54
N GLY A 406 4.15 -0.88 17.51
CA GLY A 406 3.14 -0.60 18.54
C GLY A 406 2.61 0.81 18.30
N TYR A 407 1.71 1.27 19.16
CA TYR A 407 1.11 2.60 19.05
C TYR A 407 0.63 3.07 20.41
N ASP A 408 0.78 4.36 20.70
CA ASP A 408 0.23 4.98 21.91
C ASP A 408 -0.05 6.46 21.65
N ASP A 409 -1.33 6.85 21.65
CA ASP A 409 -1.76 8.24 21.63
C ASP A 409 -2.61 8.64 22.84
N ASP A 410 -2.56 7.86 23.93
CA ASP A 410 -3.37 8.08 25.15
C ASP A 410 -3.11 9.47 25.78
N LEU A 411 -1.91 10.01 25.56
CA LEU A 411 -1.50 11.32 26.07
C LEU A 411 -1.71 12.47 25.07
N ILE A 412 -2.16 12.21 23.84
CA ILE A 412 -2.42 13.27 22.85
C ILE A 412 -3.79 13.92 23.16
N PRO A 413 -3.85 15.25 23.38
CA PRO A 413 -5.10 15.94 23.62
C PRO A 413 -6.10 15.74 22.47
N ASP A 414 -7.40 15.70 22.82
CA ASP A 414 -8.52 15.60 21.87
C ASP A 414 -8.60 14.28 21.06
N ARG A 415 -7.86 13.24 21.44
CA ARG A 415 -7.99 11.86 20.90
C ARG A 415 -8.70 10.92 21.87
N GLU A 416 -9.30 9.85 21.36
CA GLU A 416 -10.01 8.83 22.17
C GLU A 416 -9.06 7.89 22.94
N GLY A 417 -7.76 7.90 22.63
CA GLY A 417 -6.74 7.08 23.28
C GLY A 417 -6.74 5.64 22.79
N ILE A 418 -5.84 5.33 21.86
CA ILE A 418 -5.55 3.99 21.34
C ILE A 418 -4.17 3.58 21.85
N VAL A 419 -4.11 2.39 22.44
CA VAL A 419 -2.85 1.79 22.89
C VAL A 419 -2.74 0.39 22.34
N VAL A 420 -1.69 0.16 21.56
CA VAL A 420 -1.27 -1.15 21.09
C VAL A 420 0.13 -1.42 21.63
N PRO A 421 0.27 -2.30 22.64
CA PRO A 421 1.55 -2.53 23.28
C PRO A 421 2.53 -3.17 22.30
N ARG A 422 3.81 -2.85 22.47
CA ARG A 422 4.88 -3.45 21.64
C ARG A 422 5.12 -4.93 21.96
N ASP A 423 4.69 -5.40 23.14
CA ASP A 423 4.81 -6.77 23.64
C ASP A 423 6.21 -7.38 23.44
N ASP A 424 7.24 -6.66 23.89
CA ASP A 424 8.66 -7.01 23.71
C ASP A 424 9.06 -7.28 22.24
N GLY A 425 8.31 -6.73 21.28
CA GLY A 425 8.49 -6.91 19.84
C GLY A 425 7.60 -7.98 19.20
N ALA A 426 6.76 -8.68 19.97
CA ALA A 426 5.89 -9.73 19.44
C ALA A 426 4.83 -9.19 18.47
N TYR A 427 4.25 -8.02 18.76
CA TYR A 427 3.34 -7.33 17.85
C TYR A 427 4.05 -6.96 16.54
N TYR A 428 5.24 -6.33 16.65
CA TYR A 428 6.01 -5.91 15.48
C TYR A 428 6.36 -7.07 14.54
N ARG A 429 6.85 -8.20 15.09
CA ARG A 429 7.14 -9.42 14.32
C ARG A 429 5.90 -9.96 13.63
N SER A 430 4.74 -9.89 14.28
CA SER A 430 3.47 -10.35 13.71
C SER A 430 3.00 -9.46 12.55
N CYS A 431 3.21 -8.15 12.64
CA CYS A 431 2.98 -7.20 11.54
C CYS A 431 3.96 -7.41 10.38
N LEU A 432 5.26 -7.59 10.67
CA LEU A 432 6.29 -7.91 9.66
C LEU A 432 5.91 -9.17 8.90
N GLN A 433 5.56 -10.26 9.60
CA GLN A 433 5.14 -11.50 8.95
C GLN A 433 3.90 -11.30 8.09
N ALA A 434 2.89 -10.55 8.57
CA ALA A 434 1.70 -10.25 7.78
C ALA A 434 2.03 -9.48 6.49
N ALA A 435 2.94 -8.52 6.56
CA ALA A 435 3.42 -7.77 5.41
C ALA A 435 4.16 -8.69 4.43
N ILE A 436 5.12 -9.49 4.90
CA ILE A 436 5.92 -10.43 4.09
C ILE A 436 5.04 -11.49 3.41
N ASP A 437 4.10 -12.09 4.15
CA ASP A 437 3.18 -13.11 3.64
C ASP A 437 2.27 -12.58 2.52
N SER A 438 2.09 -11.25 2.43
CA SER A 438 1.36 -10.59 1.34
C SER A 438 2.19 -10.33 0.08
N GLU A 439 3.45 -10.79 0.07
CA GLU A 439 4.40 -10.70 -1.04
C GLU A 439 4.62 -9.25 -1.53
N PRO A 440 5.11 -8.34 -0.67
CA PRO A 440 5.15 -6.92 -0.98
C PRO A 440 6.14 -6.61 -2.10
N ASP A 441 5.85 -5.56 -2.86
CA ASP A 441 6.81 -4.97 -3.81
C ASP A 441 7.73 -3.98 -3.10
N ILE A 442 7.21 -3.31 -2.06
CA ILE A 442 7.93 -2.43 -1.14
C ILE A 442 7.51 -2.79 0.29
N LEU A 443 8.45 -3.10 1.18
CA LEU A 443 8.14 -3.33 2.59
C LEU A 443 8.22 -2.00 3.35
N LEU A 444 7.15 -1.59 4.02
CA LEU A 444 7.13 -0.35 4.80
C LEU A 444 7.26 -0.60 6.29
N VAL A 445 7.81 0.39 6.99
CA VAL A 445 7.79 0.49 8.45
C VAL A 445 7.18 1.82 8.86
N THR A 446 6.13 1.75 9.67
CA THR A 446 5.55 2.90 10.36
C THR A 446 5.96 2.81 11.83
N SER A 447 6.96 3.55 12.28
CA SER A 447 7.75 4.57 11.57
C SER A 447 9.20 4.59 12.03
N TRP A 448 10.07 5.33 11.33
CA TRP A 448 11.41 5.64 11.83
C TRP A 448 11.32 6.38 13.17
N ASN A 449 10.67 7.55 13.19
CA ASN A 449 10.74 8.50 14.30
C ASN A 449 9.44 9.24 14.60
N GLU A 450 8.25 8.63 14.44
CA GLU A 450 7.02 9.27 14.92
C GLU A 450 6.87 9.10 16.42
N TRP A 451 7.43 10.06 17.16
CA TRP A 451 7.46 10.04 18.62
C TRP A 451 6.12 10.38 19.24
N TRP A 452 5.26 11.18 18.60
CA TRP A 452 3.96 11.55 19.20
C TRP A 452 3.02 10.35 19.29
N GLU A 453 3.02 9.51 18.26
CA GLU A 453 2.21 8.27 18.20
C GLU A 453 2.94 7.04 18.76
N HIS A 454 4.18 7.22 19.24
CA HIS A 454 5.03 6.17 19.76
C HIS A 454 5.22 4.98 18.82
N THR A 455 5.24 5.21 17.49
CA THR A 455 5.45 4.16 16.47
C THR A 455 6.91 4.03 16.02
N TYR A 456 7.83 4.84 16.56
CA TYR A 456 9.24 4.87 16.20
C TYR A 456 9.96 3.51 16.31
N ILE A 457 10.89 3.25 15.40
CA ILE A 457 11.92 2.20 15.51
C ILE A 457 13.32 2.77 15.77
N GLU A 458 13.47 4.11 15.68
CA GLU A 458 14.70 4.83 16.04
C GLU A 458 15.17 4.46 17.45
N PRO A 459 16.49 4.32 17.69
CA PRO A 459 17.00 3.95 19.01
C PRO A 459 16.50 4.89 20.10
N SER A 460 15.99 4.29 21.18
CA SER A 460 15.30 5.03 22.25
C SER A 460 15.89 4.75 23.63
N GLN A 461 15.58 5.61 24.59
CA GLN A 461 16.03 5.43 25.98
C GLN A 461 15.44 4.18 26.63
N ARG A 462 14.23 3.77 26.21
CA ARG A 462 13.54 2.60 26.77
C ARG A 462 13.87 1.29 26.07
N TYR A 463 14.14 1.33 24.76
CA TYR A 463 14.24 0.13 23.93
C TYR A 463 15.63 -0.05 23.27
N ASP A 464 16.56 0.87 23.49
CA ASP A 464 17.87 0.89 22.84
C ASP A 464 17.72 0.62 21.32
N ASP A 465 18.54 -0.26 20.74
CA ASP A 465 18.51 -0.61 19.31
C ASP A 465 17.53 -1.76 18.98
N ARG A 466 16.72 -2.23 19.94
CA ARG A 466 15.95 -3.48 19.78
C ARG A 466 15.05 -3.50 18.55
N PHE A 467 14.39 -2.39 18.22
CA PHE A 467 13.50 -2.33 17.06
C PHE A 467 14.25 -2.21 15.73
N LEU A 468 15.52 -1.75 15.74
CA LEU A 468 16.39 -1.88 14.57
C LEU A 468 16.79 -3.33 14.34
N GLU A 469 17.12 -4.08 15.39
CA GLU A 469 17.45 -5.52 15.29
C GLU A 469 16.28 -6.33 14.73
N LEU A 470 15.05 -6.07 15.21
CA LEU A 470 13.84 -6.72 14.70
C LEU A 470 13.55 -6.35 13.24
N THR A 471 13.83 -5.10 12.85
CA THR A 471 13.69 -4.66 11.46
C THR A 471 14.69 -5.38 10.57
N ALA A 472 15.95 -5.48 10.99
CA ALA A 472 17.00 -6.21 10.26
C ALA A 472 16.64 -7.69 10.06
N GLU A 473 16.09 -8.34 11.09
CA GLU A 473 15.61 -9.71 10.99
C GLU A 473 14.47 -9.85 9.98
N GLY A 474 13.42 -9.03 10.09
CA GLY A 474 12.28 -9.09 9.16
C GLY A 474 12.64 -8.75 7.71
N VAL A 475 13.50 -7.76 7.49
CA VAL A 475 14.00 -7.41 6.15
C VAL A 475 14.89 -8.52 5.59
N GLY A 476 15.69 -9.16 6.44
CA GLY A 476 16.48 -10.34 6.08
C GLY A 476 15.60 -11.50 5.63
N ASP A 477 14.63 -11.89 6.45
CA ASP A 477 13.68 -12.98 6.18
C ASP A 477 12.87 -12.75 4.88
N TRP A 478 12.59 -11.48 4.55
CA TRP A 478 11.88 -11.13 3.32
C TRP A 478 12.75 -11.26 2.05
N ARG A 479 14.07 -11.02 2.17
CA ARG A 479 15.01 -11.00 1.05
C ARG A 479 15.57 -12.39 0.73
N ASP A 480 15.57 -13.30 1.70
CA ASP A 480 15.97 -14.72 1.55
C ASP A 480 14.88 -15.54 0.83
#